data_AF-A0A1M7QBJ4-F1
#
_entry.id   AF-A0A1M7QBJ4-F1
#
_cell.length_a   1.000
_cell.length_b   1.000
_cell.length_c   1.000
_cell.angle_alpha   90.00
_cell.angle_beta   90.00
_cell.angle_gamma   90.00
#
_symmetry.space_group_name_H-M   'P 1'
#
loop_
_entity.id
_entity.type
_entity.pdbx_description
1 polymer ?
#
loop_
_entity_poly.entity_id
_entity_poly.type
_entity_poly.pdbx_seq_one_letter_code
_entity_poly.pdbx_strand_id
1 'polypeptide(L)'
;MLDRMKYVWRFNPETQEFDDVLPLMVRNDPGAYYVIRDGFGDLWVHDPWGRECHANFEYVEVCGMTFDREQFDPDGVDGQRTTEEPPTRSLYYSLTPEELDDLRAEMRRDGQLMKERLAVLGKKF
;
A
#
# COMPACT_ATOMS: atom_id res chain seq x y z
N MET A 1 -11.01 -5.19 0.50
CA MET A 1 -10.03 -5.14 -0.60
C MET A 1 -10.58 -5.66 -1.93
N LEU A 2 -11.15 -6.87 -1.97
CA LEU A 2 -11.55 -7.56 -3.22
C LEU A 2 -12.51 -6.79 -4.16
N ASP A 3 -13.43 -5.97 -3.64
CA ASP A 3 -14.37 -5.20 -4.48
C ASP A 3 -13.71 -4.00 -5.20
N ARG A 4 -12.43 -3.75 -4.95
CA ARG A 4 -11.66 -2.64 -5.53
C ARG A 4 -10.40 -3.08 -6.25
N MET A 5 -10.18 -4.39 -6.42
CA MET A 5 -9.08 -4.92 -7.21
C MET A 5 -9.34 -4.63 -8.69
N LYS A 6 -8.40 -3.92 -9.33
CA LYS A 6 -8.50 -3.59 -10.75
C LYS A 6 -7.69 -4.57 -11.60
N TYR A 7 -6.45 -4.85 -11.19
CA TYR A 7 -5.58 -5.84 -11.82
C TYR A 7 -5.03 -6.79 -10.76
N VAL A 8 -4.91 -8.06 -11.11
CA VAL A 8 -4.37 -9.09 -10.22
C VAL A 8 -3.47 -10.01 -11.02
N TRP A 9 -2.29 -10.26 -10.47
CA TRP A 9 -1.30 -11.15 -11.04
C TRP A 9 -0.97 -12.25 -10.03
N ARG A 10 -1.00 -13.50 -10.49
CA ARG A 10 -0.57 -14.65 -9.69
C ARG A 10 0.88 -14.95 -10.00
N PHE A 11 1.70 -15.09 -8.97
CA PHE A 11 3.08 -15.51 -9.14
C PHE A 11 3.17 -17.01 -9.37
N ASN A 12 3.87 -17.42 -10.43
CA ASN A 12 4.18 -18.81 -10.71
C ASN A 12 5.62 -19.11 -10.25
N PRO A 13 5.82 -19.89 -9.17
CA PRO A 13 7.15 -20.16 -8.64
C PRO A 13 8.01 -21.06 -9.55
N GLU A 14 7.41 -21.82 -10.47
CA GLU A 14 8.13 -22.71 -11.39
C GLU A 14 8.81 -21.93 -12.52
N THR A 15 8.10 -20.92 -13.05
CA THR A 15 8.59 -20.08 -14.15
C THR A 15 9.19 -18.77 -13.68
N GLN A 16 8.94 -18.37 -12.42
CA GLN A 16 9.26 -17.05 -11.86
C GLN A 16 8.59 -15.89 -12.62
N GLU A 17 7.42 -16.17 -13.20
CA GLU A 17 6.63 -15.21 -13.98
C GLU A 17 5.28 -14.94 -13.31
N PHE A 18 4.57 -13.94 -13.85
CA PHE A 18 3.26 -13.51 -13.36
C PHE A 18 2.19 -13.76 -14.42
N ASP A 19 1.11 -14.42 -13.99
CA ASP A 19 -0.07 -14.67 -14.82
C ASP A 19 -1.18 -13.68 -14.45
N ASP A 20 -1.78 -13.01 -15.45
CA ASP A 20 -2.99 -12.21 -15.25
C ASP A 20 -4.15 -13.09 -14.80
N VAL A 21 -4.78 -12.75 -13.68
CA VAL A 21 -5.90 -13.52 -13.12
C VAL A 21 -7.05 -12.63 -12.69
N LEU A 22 -8.24 -13.22 -12.60
CA LEU A 22 -9.42 -12.52 -12.10
C LEU A 22 -9.32 -12.31 -10.57
N PRO A 23 -9.79 -11.17 -10.02
CA PRO A 23 -9.79 -10.92 -8.57
C PRO A 23 -10.44 -12.03 -7.72
N LEU A 24 -11.42 -12.74 -8.27
CA LEU A 24 -12.06 -13.86 -7.59
C LEU A 24 -11.09 -15.02 -7.28
N MET A 25 -10.02 -15.17 -8.08
CA MET A 25 -9.01 -16.21 -7.87
C MET A 25 -8.30 -16.08 -6.53
N VAL A 26 -8.05 -14.85 -6.05
CA VAL A 26 -7.40 -14.61 -4.74
C VAL A 26 -8.20 -15.23 -3.59
N ARG A 27 -9.54 -15.28 -3.71
CA ARG A 27 -10.41 -15.92 -2.70
C ARG A 27 -10.39 -17.44 -2.79
N ASN A 28 -10.31 -17.96 -4.01
CA ASN A 28 -10.44 -19.39 -4.28
C ASN A 28 -9.12 -20.15 -4.09
N ASP A 29 -7.99 -19.47 -4.23
CA ASP A 29 -6.63 -20.02 -4.05
C ASP A 29 -5.80 -19.11 -3.13
N PRO A 30 -6.14 -18.98 -1.83
CA PRO A 30 -5.42 -18.08 -0.92
C PRO A 30 -3.98 -18.51 -0.64
N GLY A 31 -3.59 -19.72 -1.05
CA GLY A 31 -2.26 -20.30 -0.82
C GLY A 31 -1.20 -19.90 -1.85
N ALA A 32 -1.52 -19.01 -2.79
CA ALA A 32 -0.58 -18.49 -3.77
C ALA A 32 -0.14 -17.05 -3.43
N TYR A 33 0.96 -16.64 -4.04
CA TYR A 33 1.37 -15.24 -4.02
C TYR A 33 0.61 -14.47 -5.12
N TYR A 34 0.10 -13.30 -4.76
CA TYR A 34 -0.51 -12.38 -5.71
C TYR A 34 0.07 -10.98 -5.58
N VAL A 35 0.15 -10.31 -6.72
CA VAL A 35 0.34 -8.86 -6.80
C VAL A 35 -0.98 -8.26 -7.23
N ILE A 36 -1.44 -7.24 -6.52
CA ILE A 36 -2.77 -6.66 -6.71
C ILE A 36 -2.62 -5.15 -6.90
N ARG A 37 -3.14 -4.63 -8.01
CA ARG A 37 -3.34 -3.21 -8.23
C ARG A 37 -4.80 -2.88 -7.94
N ASP A 38 -5.03 -1.97 -7.01
CA ASP A 38 -6.39 -1.51 -6.73
C ASP A 38 -6.85 -0.41 -7.70
N GLY A 39 -8.13 -0.05 -7.64
CA GLY A 39 -8.72 1.01 -8.46
C GLY A 39 -8.20 2.42 -8.18
N PHE A 40 -7.37 2.61 -7.15
CA PHE A 40 -6.70 3.87 -6.83
C PHE A 40 -5.25 3.91 -7.29
N GLY A 41 -4.75 2.80 -7.87
CA GLY A 41 -3.37 2.66 -8.34
C GLY A 41 -2.40 2.19 -7.26
N ASP A 42 -2.90 1.75 -6.09
CA ASP A 42 -2.04 1.17 -5.07
C ASP A 42 -1.73 -0.29 -5.35
N LEU A 43 -0.50 -0.67 -5.00
CA LEU A 43 0.05 -1.98 -5.29
C LEU A 43 0.31 -2.74 -4.00
N TRP A 44 -0.15 -3.99 -3.98
CA TRP A 44 -0.19 -4.87 -2.83
C TRP A 44 0.38 -6.22 -3.19
N VAL A 45 0.99 -6.87 -2.19
CA VAL A 45 1.41 -8.25 -2.26
C VAL A 45 0.60 -9.05 -1.26
N HIS A 46 -0.13 -10.04 -1.75
CA HIS A 46 -0.79 -11.07 -0.94
C HIS A 46 0.11 -12.30 -0.92
N ASP A 47 0.38 -12.83 0.27
CA ASP A 47 1.18 -14.04 0.45
C ASP A 47 0.34 -15.28 0.80
N PRO A 48 0.90 -16.51 0.66
CA PRO A 48 0.22 -17.75 1.00
C PRO A 48 -0.23 -17.88 2.46
N TRP A 49 0.28 -17.03 3.34
CA TRP A 49 -0.10 -17.00 4.76
C TRP A 49 -1.25 -16.01 5.03
N GLY A 50 -1.81 -15.41 3.97
CA GLY A 50 -2.92 -14.48 4.04
C GLY A 50 -2.52 -13.08 4.52
N ARG A 51 -1.23 -12.73 4.46
CA ARG A 51 -0.78 -11.37 4.75
C ARG A 51 -0.87 -10.53 3.48
N GLU A 52 -1.40 -9.34 3.64
CA GLU A 52 -1.49 -8.32 2.61
C GLU A 52 -0.56 -7.17 2.99
N CYS A 53 0.51 -6.99 2.22
CA CYS A 53 1.51 -5.95 2.45
C CYS A 53 1.51 -4.97 1.27
N HIS A 54 1.79 -3.71 1.56
CA HIS A 54 2.11 -2.76 0.51
C HIS A 54 3.38 -3.16 -0.23
N ALA A 55 3.34 -3.08 -1.56
CA ALA A 55 4.57 -3.13 -2.36
C ALA A 55 5.42 -1.89 -2.08
N ASN A 56 6.74 -2.04 -2.20
CA ASN A 56 7.65 -0.91 -2.14
C ASN A 56 7.36 0.07 -3.30
N PHE A 57 7.71 1.34 -3.10
CA PHE A 57 7.54 2.38 -4.12
C PHE A 57 8.42 2.11 -5.35
N GLU A 58 9.60 1.54 -5.18
CA GLU A 58 10.56 1.32 -6.27
C GLU A 58 10.43 -0.07 -6.90
N TYR A 59 10.07 -1.08 -6.10
CA TYR A 59 10.04 -2.49 -6.53
C TYR A 59 8.91 -3.29 -5.87
N VAL A 60 8.64 -4.46 -6.41
CA VAL A 60 7.71 -5.43 -5.81
C VAL A 60 8.51 -6.62 -5.31
N GLU A 61 8.39 -6.93 -4.01
CA GLU A 61 9.01 -8.13 -3.45
C GLU A 61 7.98 -9.26 -3.36
N VAL A 62 8.24 -10.37 -4.04
CA VAL A 62 7.40 -11.58 -4.00
C VAL A 62 8.28 -12.79 -3.76
N CYS A 63 7.96 -13.58 -2.72
CA CYS A 63 8.71 -14.78 -2.36
C CYS A 63 10.23 -14.53 -2.18
N GLY A 64 10.63 -13.34 -1.71
CA GLY A 64 12.03 -12.93 -1.52
C GLY A 64 12.76 -12.52 -2.81
N MET A 65 12.05 -12.40 -3.93
CA MET A 65 12.57 -11.89 -5.20
C MET A 65 12.00 -10.50 -5.47
N THR A 66 12.82 -9.63 -6.07
CA THR A 66 12.43 -8.26 -6.43
C THR A 66 12.09 -8.17 -7.92
N PHE A 67 10.98 -7.52 -8.23
CA PHE A 67 10.48 -7.31 -9.59
C PHE A 67 10.29 -5.83 -9.88
N ASP A 68 10.47 -5.46 -11.14
CA ASP A 68 10.27 -4.08 -11.59
C ASP A 68 8.80 -3.71 -11.44
N ARG A 69 8.56 -2.59 -10.74
CA ARG A 69 7.21 -2.12 -10.45
C ARG A 69 6.41 -1.78 -11.71
N GLU A 70 7.08 -1.34 -12.77
CA GLU A 70 6.48 -0.99 -14.06
C GLU A 70 5.72 -2.17 -14.69
N GLN A 71 6.11 -3.42 -14.39
CA GLN A 71 5.41 -4.62 -14.85
C GLN A 71 3.95 -4.67 -14.35
N PHE A 72 3.66 -3.98 -13.25
CA PHE A 72 2.36 -3.93 -12.59
C PHE A 72 1.68 -2.56 -12.72
N ASP A 73 2.07 -1.77 -13.71
CA ASP A 73 1.50 -0.46 -14.00
C ASP A 73 0.99 -0.33 -15.46
N PRO A 74 -0.04 -1.12 -15.84
CA PRO A 74 -0.55 -1.11 -17.21
C PRO A 74 -1.12 0.24 -17.66
N ASP A 75 -1.52 1.10 -16.72
CA ASP A 75 -2.09 2.42 -17.00
C ASP A 75 -1.06 3.56 -16.85
N GLY A 76 0.20 3.28 -16.47
CA GLY A 76 1.22 4.30 -16.24
C GLY A 76 0.92 5.26 -15.08
N VAL A 77 0.16 4.78 -14.07
CA VAL A 77 -0.29 5.58 -12.92
C VAL A 77 0.88 5.98 -12.01
N ASP A 78 1.92 5.15 -11.90
CA ASP A 78 3.07 5.45 -11.04
C ASP A 78 3.92 6.60 -11.63
N GLY A 79 4.02 6.70 -12.96
CA GLY A 79 4.70 7.82 -13.63
C GLY A 79 4.02 9.18 -13.44
N GLN A 80 2.77 9.20 -12.99
CA GLN A 80 2.02 10.41 -12.68
C GLN A 80 2.13 10.83 -11.20
N ARG A 81 2.74 9.98 -10.35
CA ARG A 81 2.89 10.27 -8.92
C ARG A 81 3.99 11.29 -8.69
N THR A 82 3.65 12.40 -8.05
CA THR A 82 4.60 13.46 -7.67
C THR A 82 5.20 13.27 -6.27
N THR A 83 4.78 12.22 -5.56
CA THR A 83 5.17 11.94 -4.16
C THR A 83 5.57 10.47 -4.01
N GLU A 84 6.68 10.22 -3.34
CA GLU A 84 7.19 8.87 -3.02
C GLU A 84 6.41 8.20 -1.87
N GLU A 85 5.58 8.96 -1.15
CA GLU A 85 4.76 8.40 -0.07
C GLU A 85 3.60 7.58 -0.65
N PRO A 86 3.36 6.35 -0.13
CA PRO A 86 2.16 5.61 -0.47
C PRO A 86 0.93 6.46 -0.10
N PRO A 87 -0.14 6.45 -0.91
CA PRO A 87 -1.35 7.20 -0.61
C PRO A 87 -1.79 6.92 0.81
N THR A 88 -1.80 7.96 1.63
CA THR A 88 -2.19 7.88 3.05
C THR A 88 -3.56 7.24 3.23
N ARG A 89 -4.44 7.32 2.23
CA ARG A 89 -5.75 6.65 2.19
C ARG A 89 -5.67 5.13 2.40
N SER A 90 -4.54 4.54 2.08
CA SER A 90 -4.32 3.12 2.25
C SER A 90 -3.99 2.71 3.69
N LEU A 91 -3.20 3.51 4.40
CA LEU A 91 -2.84 3.24 5.80
C LEU A 91 -4.06 3.30 6.75
N TYR A 92 -5.15 3.89 6.28
CA TYR A 92 -6.37 4.14 7.06
C TYR A 92 -7.59 3.38 6.53
N TYR A 93 -7.45 2.26 5.80
CA TYR A 93 -8.64 1.53 5.27
C TYR A 93 -9.64 1.06 6.33
N SER A 94 -9.25 1.00 7.60
CA SER A 94 -10.17 0.70 8.70
C SER A 94 -10.99 1.92 9.16
N LEU A 95 -10.59 3.13 8.76
CA LEU A 95 -11.18 4.39 9.20
C LEU A 95 -12.09 4.96 8.13
N THR A 96 -13.30 5.32 8.56
CA THR A 96 -14.21 6.17 7.81
C THR A 96 -13.62 7.56 7.60
N PRO A 97 -14.12 8.34 6.62
CA PRO A 97 -13.65 9.71 6.40
C PRO A 97 -13.71 10.60 7.66
N GLU A 98 -14.72 10.38 8.51
CA GLU A 98 -14.90 11.09 9.78
C GLU A 98 -13.80 10.74 10.79
N GLU A 99 -13.53 9.44 10.99
CA GLU A 99 -12.45 8.96 11.87
C GLU A 99 -11.06 9.42 11.40
N LEU A 100 -10.88 9.58 10.09
CA LEU A 100 -9.63 10.06 9.49
C LEU A 100 -9.43 11.57 9.75
N ASP A 101 -10.51 12.35 9.73
CA ASP A 101 -10.47 13.77 10.10
C ASP A 101 -10.26 13.96 11.61
N ASP A 102 -10.85 13.11 12.44
CA ASP A 102 -10.63 13.07 13.89
C ASP A 102 -9.17 12.76 14.23
N LEU A 103 -8.60 11.72 13.60
CA LEU A 103 -7.19 11.36 13.77
C LEU A 103 -6.27 12.51 13.34
N ARG A 104 -6.59 13.18 12.23
CA ARG A 104 -5.83 14.36 11.77
C ARG A 104 -5.91 15.52 12.77
N ALA A 105 -7.06 15.73 13.39
CA ALA A 105 -7.25 16.74 14.42
C ALA A 105 -6.44 16.40 15.69
N GLU A 106 -6.40 15.12 16.07
CA GLU A 106 -5.59 14.63 17.20
C GLU A 106 -4.09 14.80 16.94
N MET A 107 -3.57 14.33 15.81
CA MET A 107 -2.16 14.48 15.45
C MET A 107 -1.71 15.95 15.38
N ARG A 108 -2.58 16.85 14.91
CA ARG A 108 -2.29 18.29 14.92
C ARG A 108 -2.18 18.85 16.34
N ARG A 109 -3.07 18.43 17.25
CA ARG A 109 -3.03 18.86 18.66
C ARG A 109 -1.74 18.38 19.33
N ASP A 110 -1.36 17.12 19.13
CA ASP A 110 -0.13 16.55 19.68
C ASP A 110 1.12 17.22 19.11
N GLY A 111 1.15 17.46 17.79
CA GLY A 111 2.22 18.21 17.15
C GLY A 111 2.35 19.64 17.70
N GLN A 112 1.22 20.30 17.99
CA GLN A 112 1.20 21.63 18.58
C GLN A 112 1.71 21.62 20.03
N LEU A 113 1.27 20.66 20.84
CA LEU A 113 1.74 20.45 22.21
C LEU A 113 3.26 20.23 22.25
N MET A 114 3.79 19.43 21.31
CA MET A 114 5.22 19.17 21.23
C MET A 114 6.01 20.43 20.83
N LYS A 115 5.50 21.22 19.88
CA LYS A 115 6.09 22.52 19.52
C LYS A 115 6.15 23.49 20.70
N GLU A 116 5.08 23.56 21.49
CA GLU A 116 5.03 24.40 22.70
C GLU A 116 6.04 23.94 23.75
N ARG A 117 6.13 22.63 23.99
CA ARG A 117 7.14 22.05 24.91
C ARG A 117 8.56 22.35 24.45
N LEU A 118 8.85 22.20 23.16
CA LEU A 118 10.16 22.52 22.58
C LEU A 118 10.47 24.02 22.65
N ALA A 119 9.48 24.89 22.44
CA ALA A 119 9.65 26.34 22.58
C ALA A 119 9.94 26.76 24.04
N VAL A 120 9.32 26.08 25.01
CA VAL A 120 9.60 26.28 26.45
C VAL A 120 11.00 25.76 26.81
N LEU A 121 11.43 24.63 26.23
CA LEU A 121 12.77 24.08 26.43
C LEU A 121 13.87 24.94 25.77
N GLY A 122 13.61 25.48 24.58
CA GLY A 122 14.52 26.35 23.84
C GLY A 122 14.67 27.76 24.44
N LYS A 123 13.73 28.20 25.30
CA LYS A 123 13.85 29.42 26.11
C LYS A 123 14.68 29.26 27.38
N LYS A 124 15.12 28.03 27.70
CA LYS A 124 15.93 27.72 28.89
C LYS A 124 17.44 27.70 28.63
N PHE A 125 17.91 28.12 27.46
CA PHE A 125 19.31 28.31 27.12
C PHE A 125 19.57 29.73 26.66
#